data_AF-A0A0P7ZA41-F1
#
_entry.id   AF-A0A0P7ZA41-F1
#
_cell.length_a   1.000
_cell.length_b   1.000
_cell.length_c   1.000
_cell.angle_alpha   90.00
_cell.angle_beta   90.00
_cell.angle_gamma   90.00
#
_symmetry.space_group_name_H-M   'P 1'
#
loop_
_entity.id
_entity.type
_entity.pdbx_description
1 polymer ?
#
loop_
_entity_poly.entity_id
_entity_poly.type
_entity_poly.pdbx_seq_one_letter_code
_entity_poly.pdbx_strand_id
1 'polypeptide(L)'
;MPAYIRKWFSSPPNSKTYICIALISFLFLFYSIWEIKPVLIDVGDFLGLLSHLTLAYWTGYVLVLVFSIRLFLDKQIKHDSIYLLFLIAIGLFLFGVPIFAEENPRFPWSYYPAGEVQAVLDTNHVDIASNYPLMTYRSWPSMHLISASILYLMDIKIADLLKYMPLFWVFSVILITFSIGKRLGLSPNQYFASSFLFLASFWTGLYYYGPPSLAYLLYLLLFLFIVAFSRINPNSSLIEPHKDKKSGRIEKYNTDKSDFCIIGNNTYIDSNCGNTRIYFFITIY
;
A
#
# COMPACT_ATOMS: atom_id res chain seq x y z
N MET A 1 2.24 -8.42 33.97
CA MET A 1 1.96 -7.16 33.23
C MET A 1 1.38 -6.15 34.22
N PRO A 2 1.97 -4.96 34.39
CA PRO A 2 1.52 -3.96 35.36
C PRO A 2 0.07 -3.52 35.14
N ALA A 3 -0.66 -3.21 36.22
CA ALA A 3 -2.07 -2.84 36.18
C ALA A 3 -2.37 -1.60 35.31
N TYR A 4 -1.41 -0.67 35.20
CA TYR A 4 -1.55 0.52 34.35
C TYR A 4 -1.55 0.18 32.86
N ILE A 5 -0.74 -0.79 32.42
CA ILE A 5 -0.70 -1.24 31.03
C ILE A 5 -2.03 -1.89 30.67
N ARG A 6 -2.60 -2.71 31.58
CA ARG A 6 -3.90 -3.34 31.37
C ARG A 6 -5.03 -2.30 31.22
N LYS A 7 -5.02 -1.23 32.00
CA LYS A 7 -6.01 -0.14 31.91
C LYS A 7 -5.90 0.65 30.60
N TRP A 8 -4.67 0.81 30.08
CA TRP A 8 -4.45 1.49 28.81
C TRP A 8 -5.01 0.71 27.61
N PHE A 9 -5.06 -0.62 27.70
CA PHE A 9 -5.70 -1.50 26.71
C PHE A 9 -7.19 -1.79 26.97
N SER A 10 -7.73 -1.48 28.15
CA SER A 10 -9.11 -1.85 28.50
C SER A 10 -10.20 -0.94 27.93
N SER A 11 -9.85 0.29 27.54
CA SER A 11 -10.79 1.24 26.95
C SER A 11 -10.31 1.65 25.56
N PRO A 12 -11.02 1.24 24.49
CA PRO A 12 -10.67 1.66 23.14
C PRO A 12 -10.87 3.17 23.04
N PRO A 13 -9.87 3.91 22.56
CA PRO A 13 -9.96 5.35 22.43
C PRO A 13 -10.92 5.70 21.28
N ASN A 14 -11.55 6.87 21.38
CA ASN A 14 -12.43 7.33 20.32
C ASN A 14 -11.63 7.57 19.02
N SER A 15 -12.26 7.36 17.86
CA SER A 15 -11.76 7.79 16.54
C SER A 15 -11.10 9.17 16.53
N LYS A 16 -11.70 10.14 17.24
CA LYS A 16 -11.16 11.51 17.39
C LYS A 16 -9.77 11.54 18.01
N THR A 17 -9.49 10.67 18.98
CA THR A 17 -8.18 10.57 19.62
C THR A 17 -7.12 10.17 18.62
N TYR A 18 -7.38 9.17 17.78
CA TYR A 18 -6.46 8.74 16.72
C TYR A 18 -6.15 9.86 15.73
N ILE A 19 -7.17 10.63 15.33
CA ILE A 19 -6.99 11.77 14.41
C ILE A 19 -6.12 12.85 15.07
N CYS A 20 -6.41 13.25 16.31
CA CYS A 20 -5.61 14.24 17.01
C CYS A 20 -4.15 13.81 17.16
N ILE A 21 -3.93 12.53 17.48
CA ILE A 21 -2.61 11.92 17.62
C ILE A 21 -1.83 11.98 16.29
N ALA A 22 -2.46 11.60 15.17
CA ALA A 22 -1.84 11.71 13.86
C ALA A 22 -1.51 13.16 13.48
N LEU A 23 -2.40 14.11 13.76
CA LEU A 23 -2.16 15.55 13.52
C LEU A 23 -1.00 16.09 14.36
N ILE A 24 -0.94 15.73 15.64
CA ILE A 24 0.17 16.10 16.52
C ILE A 24 1.50 15.51 16.00
N SER A 25 1.49 14.26 15.55
CA SER A 25 2.67 13.66 14.90
C SER A 25 3.09 14.41 13.65
N PHE A 26 2.16 14.84 12.80
CA PHE A 26 2.51 15.67 11.64
C PHE A 26 3.11 17.02 12.03
N LEU A 27 2.57 17.68 13.06
CA LEU A 27 3.16 18.91 13.58
C LEU A 27 4.60 18.70 14.02
N PHE A 28 4.90 17.61 14.75
CA PHE A 28 6.26 17.26 15.13
C PHE A 28 7.17 16.96 13.93
N LEU A 29 6.67 16.26 12.90
CA LEU A 29 7.42 15.98 11.68
C LEU A 29 7.83 17.28 10.97
N PHE A 30 6.86 18.17 10.70
CA PHE A 30 7.13 19.41 9.97
C PHE A 30 7.94 20.40 10.80
N TYR A 31 7.71 20.45 12.12
CA TYR A 31 8.58 21.21 13.03
C TYR A 31 10.02 20.71 12.97
N SER A 32 10.24 19.38 12.98
CA SER A 32 11.58 18.83 12.81
C SER A 32 12.19 19.19 11.45
N ILE A 33 11.43 19.10 10.36
CA ILE A 33 11.93 19.45 9.02
C ILE A 33 12.37 20.91 8.97
N TRP A 34 11.60 21.79 9.60
CA TRP A 34 11.92 23.22 9.71
C TRP A 34 13.19 23.48 10.53
N GLU A 35 13.46 22.67 11.56
CA GLU A 35 14.61 22.83 12.45
C GLU A 35 15.90 22.20 11.90
N ILE A 36 15.80 21.20 11.00
CA ILE A 36 16.97 20.53 10.41
C ILE A 36 17.86 21.55 9.69
N LYS A 37 19.11 21.61 10.13
CA LYS A 37 20.17 22.39 9.48
C LYS A 37 20.98 21.50 8.54
N PRO A 38 21.61 22.05 7.49
CA PRO A 38 22.58 21.30 6.70
C PRO A 38 23.70 20.80 7.62
N VAL A 39 23.91 19.48 7.64
CA VAL A 39 24.95 18.83 8.45
C VAL A 39 25.98 18.17 7.52
N LEU A 40 27.26 18.39 7.80
CA LEU A 40 28.34 17.62 7.22
C LEU A 40 28.53 16.35 8.05
N ILE A 41 28.30 15.19 7.44
CA ILE A 41 28.47 13.89 8.10
C ILE A 41 29.96 13.60 8.19
N ASP A 42 30.45 13.37 9.41
CA ASP A 42 31.83 12.93 9.63
C ASP A 42 31.88 11.40 9.76
N VAL A 43 33.05 10.80 9.54
CA VAL A 43 33.31 9.36 9.69
C VAL A 43 33.02 8.88 11.13
N GLY A 44 33.04 9.80 12.10
CA GLY A 44 32.70 9.53 13.50
C GLY A 44 31.19 9.39 13.80
N ASP A 45 30.30 9.73 12.86
CA ASP A 45 28.86 9.61 13.06
C ASP A 45 28.39 8.16 12.91
N PHE A 46 28.38 7.40 14.02
CA PHE A 46 28.02 5.99 14.04
C PHE A 46 26.65 5.68 13.39
N LEU A 47 25.66 6.57 13.56
CA LEU A 47 24.31 6.43 12.99
C LEU A 47 24.11 7.28 11.73
N GLY A 48 25.17 7.91 11.22
CA GLY A 48 25.12 8.82 10.08
C GLY A 48 24.07 9.92 10.26
N LEU A 49 23.25 10.13 9.23
CA LEU A 49 22.20 11.17 9.25
C LEU A 49 21.17 11.01 10.37
N LEU A 50 21.03 9.80 10.94
CA LEU A 50 20.02 9.49 11.95
C LEU A 50 20.36 10.11 13.32
N SER A 51 21.63 10.32 13.64
CA SER A 51 22.06 10.98 14.89
C SER A 51 21.72 12.47 14.92
N HIS A 52 21.49 13.07 13.75
CA HIS A 52 21.21 14.50 13.58
C HIS A 52 19.71 14.81 13.50
N LEU A 53 18.84 13.80 13.61
CA LEU A 53 17.39 14.01 13.68
C LEU A 53 17.01 14.60 15.04
N THR A 54 16.10 15.58 15.00
CA THR A 54 15.67 16.30 16.21
C THR A 54 14.90 15.40 17.17
N LEU A 55 14.85 15.81 18.45
CA LEU A 55 13.99 15.16 19.44
C LEU A 55 12.50 15.20 19.02
N ALA A 56 12.09 16.25 18.31
CA ALA A 56 10.73 16.38 17.79
C ALA A 56 10.40 15.26 16.79
N TYR A 57 11.32 14.94 15.86
CA TYR A 57 11.14 13.83 14.93
C TYR A 57 10.89 12.52 15.68
N TRP A 58 11.76 12.17 16.64
CA TRP A 58 11.64 10.93 17.40
C TRP A 58 10.36 10.87 18.22
N THR A 59 9.96 11.99 18.83
CA THR A 59 8.71 12.09 19.59
C THR A 59 7.50 11.84 18.69
N GLY A 60 7.44 12.50 17.53
CA GLY A 60 6.37 12.30 16.56
C GLY A 60 6.32 10.87 16.03
N TYR A 61 7.47 10.29 15.71
CA TYR A 61 7.60 8.93 15.16
C TYR A 61 7.16 7.86 16.17
N VAL A 62 7.65 7.93 17.40
CA VAL A 62 7.25 7.02 18.49
C VAL A 62 5.74 7.12 18.73
N LEU A 63 5.18 8.32 18.70
CA LEU A 63 3.74 8.54 18.86
C LEU A 63 2.94 7.85 17.75
N VAL A 64 3.34 7.99 16.49
CA VAL A 64 2.72 7.27 15.35
C VAL A 64 2.83 5.76 15.53
N LEU A 65 4.01 5.24 15.86
CA LEU A 65 4.23 3.79 15.98
C LEU A 65 3.40 3.17 17.10
N VAL A 66 3.44 3.76 18.30
CA VAL A 66 2.71 3.28 19.47
C VAL A 66 1.20 3.27 19.21
N PHE A 67 0.68 4.33 18.60
CA PHE A 67 -0.75 4.38 18.26
C PHE A 67 -1.11 3.53 17.04
N SER A 68 -0.18 3.22 16.14
CA SER A 68 -0.37 2.24 15.06
C SER A 68 -0.52 0.82 15.62
N ILE A 69 0.34 0.43 16.57
CA ILE A 69 0.23 -0.85 17.26
C ILE A 69 -1.10 -0.93 18.02
N ARG A 70 -1.48 0.15 18.72
CA ARG A 70 -2.76 0.22 19.40
C ARG A 70 -3.94 0.14 18.43
N LEU A 71 -3.88 0.83 17.29
CA LEU A 71 -4.89 0.79 16.22
C LEU A 71 -5.03 -0.61 15.64
N PHE A 72 -3.93 -1.34 15.45
CA PHE A 72 -3.95 -2.74 15.00
C PHE A 72 -4.59 -3.68 16.03
N LEU A 73 -4.45 -3.40 17.32
CA LEU A 73 -5.06 -4.19 18.39
C LEU A 73 -6.52 -3.80 18.67
N ASP A 74 -6.93 -2.60 18.26
CA ASP A 74 -8.30 -2.11 18.40
C ASP A 74 -9.21 -2.79 17.37
N LYS A 75 -10.24 -3.47 17.86
CA LYS A 75 -11.25 -4.16 17.03
C LYS A 75 -12.52 -3.34 16.84
N GLN A 76 -12.65 -2.20 17.53
CA GLN A 76 -13.85 -1.36 17.47
C GLN A 76 -13.77 -0.33 16.34
N ILE A 77 -12.57 0.07 15.94
CA ILE A 77 -12.37 0.98 14.83
C ILE A 77 -12.72 0.29 13.52
N LYS A 78 -13.62 0.93 12.74
CA LYS A 78 -14.07 0.45 11.43
C LYS A 78 -13.86 1.48 10.31
N HIS A 79 -13.21 2.60 10.61
CA HIS A 79 -13.01 3.69 9.66
C HIS A 79 -11.69 3.52 8.91
N ASP A 80 -11.77 3.16 7.64
CA ASP A 80 -10.61 3.00 6.74
C ASP A 80 -9.71 4.23 6.68
N SER A 81 -10.30 5.41 6.77
CA SER A 81 -9.58 6.69 6.76
C SER A 81 -8.55 6.80 7.89
N ILE A 82 -8.82 6.23 9.07
CA ILE A 82 -7.89 6.27 10.20
C ILE A 82 -6.67 5.39 9.91
N TYR A 83 -6.88 4.18 9.38
CA TYR A 83 -5.78 3.29 8.99
C TYR A 83 -4.91 3.92 7.90
N LEU A 84 -5.54 4.52 6.88
CA LEU A 84 -4.82 5.25 5.82
C LEU A 84 -4.04 6.45 6.36
N LEU A 85 -4.63 7.23 7.26
CA LEU A 85 -3.97 8.37 7.90
C LEU A 85 -2.69 7.94 8.63
N PHE A 86 -2.74 6.84 9.38
CA PHE A 86 -1.57 6.30 10.06
C PHE A 86 -0.53 5.73 9.10
N LEU A 87 -0.94 5.04 8.02
CA LEU A 87 0.00 4.58 6.98
C LEU A 87 0.70 5.75 6.29
N ILE A 88 -0.03 6.81 5.97
CA ILE A 88 0.52 8.04 5.38
C ILE A 88 1.49 8.70 6.38
N ALA A 89 1.13 8.77 7.66
CA ALA A 89 2.01 9.30 8.69
C ALA A 89 3.31 8.50 8.76
N ILE A 90 3.24 7.16 8.85
CA ILE A 90 4.42 6.29 8.83
C ILE A 90 5.26 6.53 7.56
N GLY A 91 4.63 6.54 6.38
CA GLY A 91 5.33 6.76 5.11
C GLY A 91 6.07 8.10 5.07
N LEU A 92 5.45 9.17 5.59
CA LEU A 92 6.07 10.49 5.66
C LEU A 92 7.22 10.56 6.68
N PHE A 93 7.12 9.89 7.82
CA PHE A 93 8.25 9.79 8.75
C PHE A 93 9.42 9.04 8.12
N LEU A 94 9.16 7.91 7.45
CA LEU A 94 10.22 7.07 6.87
C LEU A 94 10.88 7.68 5.64
N PHE A 95 10.11 8.35 4.78
CA PHE A 95 10.58 8.76 3.45
C PHE A 95 10.47 10.27 3.21
N GLY A 96 9.68 11.00 4.00
CA GLY A 96 9.38 12.41 3.76
C GLY A 96 10.49 13.37 4.18
N VAL A 97 11.23 13.07 5.25
CA VAL A 97 12.30 13.97 5.75
C VAL A 97 13.27 14.39 4.66
N PRO A 98 13.95 13.48 3.92
CA PRO A 98 14.88 13.90 2.87
C PRO A 98 14.22 14.70 1.75
N ILE A 99 12.96 14.40 1.42
CA ILE A 99 12.24 15.05 0.32
C ILE A 99 11.99 16.53 0.62
N PHE A 100 11.69 16.86 1.88
CA PHE A 100 11.41 18.23 2.28
C PHE A 100 12.64 18.98 2.80
N ALA A 101 13.58 18.28 3.45
CA ALA A 101 14.75 18.90 4.07
C ALA A 101 15.89 19.15 3.07
N GLU A 102 16.05 18.30 2.05
CA GLU A 102 17.11 18.49 1.05
C GLU A 102 16.67 19.45 -0.05
N GLU A 103 17.59 20.29 -0.54
CA GLU A 103 17.30 21.19 -1.65
C GLU A 103 17.16 20.43 -2.97
N ASN A 104 18.08 19.49 -3.22
CA ASN A 104 18.18 18.73 -4.46
C ASN A 104 17.52 17.34 -4.35
N PRO A 105 17.11 16.73 -5.48
CA PRO A 105 16.69 15.33 -5.49
C PRO A 105 17.78 14.39 -4.94
N ARG A 106 17.40 13.61 -3.92
CA ARG A 106 18.30 12.73 -3.16
C ARG A 106 18.92 11.59 -3.97
N PHE A 107 18.18 11.05 -4.94
CA PHE A 107 18.56 9.79 -5.58
C PHE A 107 19.40 10.03 -6.85
N PRO A 108 20.72 9.73 -6.84
CA PRO A 108 21.58 9.93 -8.01
C PRO A 108 21.10 9.14 -9.24
N TRP A 109 20.52 7.96 -9.02
CA TRP A 109 19.96 7.14 -10.11
C TRP A 109 18.77 7.76 -10.83
N SER A 110 18.14 8.78 -10.25
CA SER A 110 17.03 9.49 -10.89
C SER A 110 17.49 10.43 -12.00
N TYR A 111 18.73 10.93 -11.93
CA TYR A 111 19.22 11.93 -12.88
C TYR A 111 19.46 11.35 -14.28
N TYR A 112 19.76 10.05 -14.36
CA TYR A 112 19.98 9.39 -15.65
C TYR A 112 18.69 9.34 -16.50
N PRO A 113 17.57 8.73 -16.06
CA PRO A 113 16.31 8.76 -16.82
C PRO A 113 15.73 10.18 -16.93
N ALA A 114 16.10 11.12 -16.05
CA ALA A 114 15.72 12.51 -16.17
C ALA A 114 16.43 13.23 -17.33
N GLY A 115 17.74 13.00 -17.48
CA GLY A 115 18.50 13.52 -18.63
C GLY A 115 17.95 12.97 -19.95
N GLU A 116 17.52 11.71 -19.95
CA GLU A 116 16.82 11.10 -21.08
C GLU A 116 15.50 11.83 -21.38
N VAL A 117 14.67 12.13 -20.37
CA VAL A 117 13.45 12.93 -20.54
C VAL A 117 13.73 14.34 -21.06
N GLN A 118 14.77 15.00 -20.55
CA GLN A 118 15.17 16.33 -21.03
C GLN A 118 15.51 16.29 -22.52
N ALA A 119 16.21 15.25 -22.98
CA ALA A 119 16.45 15.06 -24.40
C ALA A 119 15.15 14.92 -25.22
N VAL A 120 14.10 14.25 -24.70
CA VAL A 120 12.78 14.21 -25.39
C VAL A 120 12.24 15.63 -25.55
N LEU A 121 12.27 16.42 -24.48
CA LEU A 121 11.71 17.77 -24.46
C LEU A 121 12.45 18.71 -25.42
N ASP A 122 13.78 18.62 -25.46
CA ASP A 122 14.61 19.48 -26.30
C ASP A 122 14.47 19.13 -27.79
N THR A 123 14.34 17.85 -28.11
CA THR A 123 14.34 17.35 -29.50
C THR A 123 12.95 17.08 -30.07
N ASN A 124 11.92 17.01 -29.21
CA ASN A 124 10.56 16.57 -29.53
C ASN A 124 10.48 15.17 -30.17
N HIS A 125 11.50 14.33 -30.00
CA HIS A 125 11.51 12.98 -30.53
C HIS A 125 12.09 11.98 -29.52
N VAL A 126 11.74 10.70 -29.70
CA VAL A 126 12.33 9.58 -28.97
C VAL A 126 13.40 8.95 -29.88
N ASP A 127 14.68 9.05 -29.50
CA ASP A 127 15.78 8.45 -30.26
C ASP A 127 15.93 6.96 -29.93
N ILE A 128 15.15 6.12 -30.63
CA ILE A 128 15.18 4.66 -30.47
C ILE A 128 16.46 4.06 -31.09
N ALA A 129 17.08 4.74 -32.06
CA ALA A 129 18.17 4.22 -32.88
C ALA A 129 19.58 4.64 -32.41
N SER A 130 19.69 5.42 -31.34
CA SER A 130 20.96 5.95 -30.83
C SER A 130 22.04 4.89 -30.60
N ASN A 131 23.26 5.14 -31.08
CA ASN A 131 24.43 4.30 -30.74
C ASN A 131 24.99 4.61 -29.34
N TYR A 132 24.52 5.69 -28.70
CA TYR A 132 24.82 6.00 -27.29
C TYR A 132 24.13 4.96 -26.40
N PRO A 133 24.69 4.59 -25.23
CA PRO A 133 24.05 3.64 -24.32
C PRO A 133 22.84 4.27 -23.60
N LEU A 134 21.83 4.78 -24.34
CA LEU A 134 20.51 5.20 -23.84
C LEU A 134 19.64 3.95 -23.59
N MET A 135 20.12 3.09 -22.69
CA MET A 135 19.51 1.78 -22.44
C MET A 135 18.13 1.88 -21.79
N THR A 136 17.89 2.95 -21.04
CA THR A 136 16.64 3.15 -20.31
C THR A 136 15.53 3.66 -21.22
N TYR A 137 15.86 4.51 -22.20
CA TYR A 137 14.96 4.90 -23.31
C TYR A 137 14.34 3.72 -24.06
N ARG A 138 15.18 2.75 -24.46
CA ARG A 138 14.74 1.59 -25.27
C ARG A 138 13.90 0.61 -24.47
N SER A 139 14.26 0.44 -23.20
CA SER A 139 13.60 -0.53 -22.33
C SER A 139 12.29 0.01 -21.76
N TRP A 140 12.19 1.34 -21.58
CA TRP A 140 11.06 2.00 -20.92
C TRP A 140 10.62 3.29 -21.63
N PRO A 141 10.29 3.26 -22.93
CA PRO A 141 9.95 4.46 -23.69
C PRO A 141 8.71 5.17 -23.13
N SER A 142 7.72 4.40 -22.67
CA SER A 142 6.48 4.96 -22.11
C SER A 142 6.72 5.80 -20.86
N MET A 143 7.67 5.43 -19.99
CA MET A 143 7.97 6.24 -18.81
C MET A 143 8.49 7.62 -19.22
N HIS A 144 9.43 7.67 -20.17
CA HIS A 144 10.04 8.91 -20.63
C HIS A 144 9.01 9.81 -21.30
N LEU A 145 8.14 9.23 -22.14
CA LEU A 145 7.05 9.96 -22.80
C LEU A 145 6.02 10.49 -21.79
N ILE A 146 5.63 9.70 -20.80
CA ILE A 146 4.70 10.14 -19.75
C ILE A 146 5.34 11.27 -18.94
N SER A 147 6.59 11.13 -18.51
CA SER A 147 7.30 12.16 -17.76
C SER A 147 7.48 13.45 -18.57
N ALA A 148 7.88 13.36 -19.84
CA ALA A 148 7.99 14.50 -20.74
C ALA A 148 6.63 15.19 -20.92
N SER A 149 5.55 14.42 -21.08
CA SER A 149 4.20 14.96 -21.20
C SER A 149 3.77 15.69 -19.92
N ILE A 150 4.05 15.12 -18.74
CA ILE A 150 3.76 15.78 -17.45
C ILE A 150 4.53 17.09 -17.34
N LEU A 151 5.82 17.09 -17.63
CA LEU A 151 6.67 18.30 -17.57
C LEU A 151 6.17 19.38 -18.54
N TYR A 152 5.84 18.98 -19.77
CA TYR A 152 5.35 19.89 -20.80
C TYR A 152 3.97 20.46 -20.47
N LEU A 153 3.02 19.63 -20.00
CA LEU A 153 1.65 20.04 -19.73
C LEU A 153 1.50 20.83 -18.42
N MET A 154 2.31 20.51 -17.40
CA MET A 154 2.22 21.14 -16.09
C MET A 154 3.19 22.31 -15.90
N ASP A 155 4.11 22.53 -16.85
CA ASP A 155 5.14 23.57 -16.80
C ASP A 155 5.94 23.54 -15.48
N ILE A 156 6.34 22.34 -15.05
CA ILE A 156 7.11 22.13 -13.81
C ILE A 156 8.58 21.83 -14.13
N LYS A 157 9.48 22.18 -13.22
CA LYS A 157 10.91 21.87 -13.36
C LYS A 157 11.14 20.37 -13.18
N ILE A 158 12.04 19.80 -13.98
CA ILE A 158 12.42 18.39 -13.85
C ILE A 158 12.97 18.05 -12.46
N ALA A 159 13.68 18.98 -11.83
CA ALA A 159 14.18 18.82 -10.47
C ALA A 159 13.03 18.62 -9.45
N ASP A 160 11.93 19.36 -9.60
CA ASP A 160 10.77 19.23 -8.72
C ASP A 160 10.07 17.89 -8.92
N LEU A 161 9.96 17.43 -10.18
CA LEU A 161 9.45 16.09 -10.50
C LEU A 161 10.27 15.01 -9.79
N LEU A 162 11.60 15.06 -9.91
CA LEU A 162 12.50 14.09 -9.29
C LEU A 162 12.43 14.12 -7.76
N LYS A 163 12.33 15.33 -7.19
CA LYS A 163 12.29 15.55 -5.74
C LYS A 163 11.02 14.96 -5.11
N TYR A 164 9.86 15.16 -5.73
CA TYR A 164 8.57 14.78 -5.14
C TYR A 164 8.05 13.42 -5.61
N MET A 165 8.61 12.82 -6.68
CA MET A 165 8.19 11.49 -7.15
C MET A 165 8.23 10.39 -6.06
N PRO A 166 9.24 10.35 -5.17
CA PRO A 166 9.22 9.45 -4.00
C PRO A 166 7.92 9.46 -3.18
N LEU A 167 7.31 10.63 -2.95
CA LEU A 167 6.02 10.72 -2.24
C LEU A 167 4.89 10.10 -3.04
N PHE A 168 4.87 10.34 -4.36
CA PHE A 168 3.88 9.76 -5.25
C PHE A 168 3.91 8.22 -5.18
N TRP A 169 5.10 7.61 -5.22
CA TRP A 169 5.23 6.17 -5.09
C TRP A 169 4.75 5.65 -3.73
N VAL A 170 5.19 6.28 -2.64
CA VAL A 170 4.80 5.90 -1.28
C VAL A 170 3.28 5.93 -1.11
N PHE A 171 2.62 7.01 -1.52
CA PHE A 171 1.17 7.14 -1.41
C PHE A 171 0.43 6.15 -2.31
N SER A 172 0.91 5.95 -3.55
CA SER A 172 0.29 5.02 -4.47
C SER A 172 0.38 3.58 -3.95
N VAL A 173 1.52 3.18 -3.38
CA VAL A 173 1.69 1.84 -2.79
C VAL A 173 0.80 1.65 -1.57
N ILE A 174 0.69 2.65 -0.68
CA ILE A 174 -0.25 2.60 0.44
C ILE A 174 -1.67 2.37 -0.08
N LEU A 175 -2.14 3.18 -1.04
CA LEU A 175 -3.51 3.09 -1.55
C LEU A 175 -3.79 1.76 -2.26
N ILE A 176 -2.88 1.30 -3.10
CA ILE A 176 -3.05 0.06 -3.89
C ILE A 176 -3.02 -1.15 -2.97
N THR A 177 -2.04 -1.26 -2.07
CA THR A 177 -1.91 -2.43 -1.18
C THR A 177 -3.03 -2.51 -0.15
N PHE A 178 -3.50 -1.35 0.34
CA PHE A 178 -4.69 -1.26 1.17
C PHE A 178 -5.94 -1.74 0.41
N SER A 179 -6.09 -1.30 -0.84
CA SER A 179 -7.18 -1.73 -1.70
C SER A 179 -7.13 -3.23 -2.01
N ILE A 180 -5.94 -3.79 -2.27
CA ILE A 180 -5.72 -5.23 -2.45
C ILE A 180 -6.19 -5.99 -1.22
N GLY A 181 -5.73 -5.62 -0.03
CA GLY A 181 -6.10 -6.33 1.21
C GLY A 181 -7.61 -6.28 1.47
N LYS A 182 -8.24 -5.12 1.25
CA LYS A 182 -9.70 -4.97 1.33
C LYS A 182 -10.41 -5.85 0.30
N ARG A 183 -9.93 -5.88 -0.93
CA ARG A 183 -10.46 -6.72 -2.01
C ARG A 183 -10.21 -8.21 -1.79
N LEU A 184 -9.23 -8.60 -0.98
CA LEU A 184 -9.03 -9.97 -0.51
C LEU A 184 -9.93 -10.33 0.68
N GLY A 185 -10.78 -9.42 1.16
CA GLY A 185 -11.71 -9.68 2.26
C GLY A 185 -10.99 -9.88 3.60
N LEU A 186 -9.78 -9.34 3.72
CA LEU A 186 -9.08 -9.29 4.99
C LEU A 186 -9.82 -8.38 5.96
N SER A 187 -9.68 -8.64 7.26
CA SER A 187 -10.16 -7.73 8.30
C SER A 187 -9.39 -6.40 8.28
N PRO A 188 -9.95 -5.31 8.83
CA PRO A 188 -9.31 -4.00 8.84
C PRO A 188 -7.86 -3.98 9.34
N ASN A 189 -7.62 -4.68 10.43
CA ASN A 189 -6.29 -4.74 11.04
C ASN A 189 -5.32 -5.54 10.16
N GLN A 190 -5.81 -6.55 9.42
CA GLN A 190 -5.00 -7.35 8.52
C GLN A 190 -4.58 -6.57 7.28
N TYR A 191 -5.48 -5.89 6.57
CA TYR A 191 -5.05 -5.12 5.39
C TYR A 191 -4.22 -3.89 5.78
N PHE A 192 -4.43 -3.31 6.97
CA PHE A 192 -3.54 -2.30 7.52
C PHE A 192 -2.12 -2.85 7.72
N ALA A 193 -1.98 -3.99 8.40
CA ALA A 193 -0.70 -4.64 8.62
C ALA A 193 -0.03 -5.08 7.30
N SER A 194 -0.78 -5.63 6.35
CA SER A 194 -0.26 -5.97 5.02
C SER A 194 0.27 -4.74 4.30
N SER A 195 -0.48 -3.64 4.29
CA SER A 195 -0.05 -2.37 3.66
C SER A 195 1.21 -1.81 4.33
N PHE A 196 1.30 -1.91 5.66
CA PHE A 196 2.51 -1.54 6.40
C PHE A 196 3.72 -2.40 6.00
N LEU A 197 3.55 -3.72 5.83
CA LEU A 197 4.64 -4.60 5.38
C LEU A 197 5.12 -4.25 3.96
N PHE A 198 4.18 -3.96 3.04
CA PHE A 198 4.53 -3.47 1.71
C PHE A 198 5.28 -2.13 1.76
N LEU A 199 4.81 -1.20 2.58
CA LEU A 199 5.49 0.08 2.80
C LEU A 199 6.90 -0.11 3.39
N ALA A 200 7.08 -1.02 4.36
CA ALA A 200 8.37 -1.32 4.95
C ALA A 200 9.36 -1.95 3.94
N SER A 201 8.86 -2.62 2.89
CA SER A 201 9.70 -3.21 1.83
C SER A 201 10.44 -2.16 0.99
N PHE A 202 10.02 -0.89 1.05
CA PHE A 202 10.64 0.22 0.31
C PHE A 202 12.03 0.60 0.83
N TRP A 203 12.45 0.05 1.97
CA TRP A 203 13.81 0.20 2.49
C TRP A 203 14.91 -0.12 1.45
N THR A 204 14.64 -0.99 0.47
CA THR A 204 15.56 -1.32 -0.62
C THR A 204 15.85 -0.16 -1.59
N GLY A 205 15.22 1.00 -1.40
CA GLY A 205 15.47 2.17 -2.23
C GLY A 205 14.71 2.15 -3.57
N LEU A 206 13.70 1.30 -3.74
CA LEU A 206 12.90 1.18 -4.96
C LEU A 206 11.85 2.29 -5.18
N TYR A 207 11.99 3.43 -4.51
CA TYR A 207 11.04 4.54 -4.52
C TYR A 207 11.63 5.83 -5.09
N TYR A 208 12.70 5.73 -5.88
CA TYR A 208 13.25 6.88 -6.61
C TYR A 208 12.50 7.14 -7.91
N TYR A 209 12.82 8.22 -8.61
CA TYR A 209 12.30 8.44 -9.96
C TYR A 209 13.03 7.52 -10.95
N GLY A 210 12.40 6.46 -11.42
CA GLY A 210 13.02 5.54 -12.37
C GLY A 210 12.08 4.44 -12.85
N PRO A 211 12.45 3.72 -13.93
CA PRO A 211 11.61 2.66 -14.46
C PRO A 211 11.34 1.51 -13.48
N PRO A 212 12.29 1.08 -12.62
CA PRO A 212 12.02 0.04 -11.62
C PRO A 212 10.87 0.39 -10.68
N SER A 213 10.76 1.65 -10.25
CA SER A 213 9.68 2.12 -9.38
C SER A 213 8.33 2.12 -10.09
N LEU A 214 8.29 2.54 -11.36
CA LEU A 214 7.09 2.44 -12.18
C LEU A 214 6.69 0.97 -12.41
N ALA A 215 7.64 0.10 -12.72
CA ALA A 215 7.41 -1.33 -12.92
C ALA A 215 6.77 -1.98 -11.68
N TYR A 216 7.32 -1.66 -10.51
CA TYR A 216 6.79 -2.12 -9.23
C TYR A 216 5.34 -1.66 -9.01
N LEU A 217 5.04 -0.40 -9.32
CA LEU A 217 3.68 0.12 -9.22
C LEU A 217 2.71 -0.59 -10.19
N LEU A 218 3.12 -0.78 -11.45
CA LEU A 218 2.35 -1.49 -12.46
C LEU A 218 2.08 -2.94 -12.05
N TYR A 219 3.07 -3.61 -11.44
CA TYR A 219 2.90 -4.96 -10.91
C TYR A 219 1.83 -5.01 -9.81
N LEU A 220 1.85 -4.07 -8.86
CA LEU A 220 0.81 -3.97 -7.83
C LEU A 220 -0.57 -3.65 -8.41
N LEU A 221 -0.66 -2.78 -9.41
CA LEU A 221 -1.90 -2.48 -10.11
C LEU A 221 -2.46 -3.71 -10.84
N LEU A 222 -1.60 -4.44 -11.57
CA LEU A 222 -1.97 -5.68 -12.23
C LEU A 222 -2.51 -6.71 -11.23
N PHE A 223 -1.82 -6.87 -10.09
CA PHE A 223 -2.28 -7.75 -9.03
C PHE A 223 -3.63 -7.30 -8.45
N LEU A 224 -3.82 -6.00 -8.21
CA LEU A 224 -5.11 -5.44 -7.79
C LEU A 224 -6.21 -5.74 -8.81
N PHE A 225 -5.94 -5.61 -10.12
CA PHE A 225 -6.90 -5.98 -11.16
C PHE A 225 -7.26 -7.47 -11.08
N ILE A 226 -6.27 -8.35 -11.00
CA ILE A 226 -6.50 -9.81 -10.88
C ILE A 226 -7.39 -10.13 -9.67
N VAL A 227 -7.11 -9.52 -8.51
CA VAL A 227 -7.92 -9.71 -7.30
C VAL A 227 -9.33 -9.12 -7.47
N ALA A 228 -9.46 -7.97 -8.13
CA ALA A 228 -10.75 -7.33 -8.35
C ALA A 228 -11.65 -8.16 -9.29
N PHE A 229 -11.09 -8.72 -10.36
CA PHE A 229 -11.83 -9.52 -11.34
C PHE A 229 -12.12 -10.94 -10.85
N SER A 230 -11.21 -11.57 -10.09
CA SER A 230 -11.42 -12.92 -9.55
C SER A 230 -12.61 -13.04 -8.58
N ARG A 231 -13.11 -11.91 -8.05
CA ARG A 231 -14.32 -11.88 -7.20
C ARG A 231 -15.61 -11.67 -7.96
N ILE A 232 -15.54 -11.39 -9.24
CA ILE A 232 -16.69 -11.29 -10.12
C ILE A 232 -16.99 -12.72 -10.59
N ASN A 233 -17.93 -13.38 -9.91
CA ASN A 233 -18.59 -14.68 -10.14
C ASN A 233 -18.13 -15.97 -9.44
N PRO A 234 -19.04 -16.51 -8.58
CA PRO A 234 -19.42 -17.92 -8.68
C PRO A 234 -20.91 -18.19 -8.98
N ASN A 235 -21.81 -17.19 -9.00
CA ASN A 235 -23.27 -17.44 -8.95
C ASN A 235 -24.14 -16.77 -10.04
N SER A 236 -23.60 -16.17 -11.12
CA SER A 236 -24.45 -15.54 -12.14
C SER A 236 -25.10 -16.50 -13.17
N SER A 237 -25.27 -17.77 -12.86
CA SER A 237 -26.08 -18.66 -13.71
C SER A 237 -26.73 -19.79 -12.91
N LEU A 238 -27.55 -19.43 -11.92
CA LEU A 238 -28.68 -20.30 -11.61
C LEU A 238 -29.80 -19.90 -12.55
N ILE A 239 -29.85 -20.61 -13.68
CA ILE A 239 -31.01 -20.71 -14.55
C ILE A 239 -32.21 -21.01 -13.64
N GLU A 240 -33.14 -20.07 -13.51
CA GLU A 240 -34.39 -20.33 -12.80
C GLU A 240 -35.15 -21.45 -13.53
N PRO A 241 -35.53 -22.54 -12.85
CA PRO A 241 -36.43 -23.51 -13.45
C PRO A 241 -37.82 -22.85 -13.56
N HIS A 242 -38.26 -22.70 -14.80
CA HIS A 242 -39.59 -22.26 -15.19
C HIS A 242 -40.65 -23.05 -14.39
N LYS A 243 -41.34 -22.38 -13.44
CA LYS A 243 -42.46 -22.96 -12.69
C LYS A 243 -43.67 -23.07 -13.61
N ASP A 244 -43.86 -24.24 -14.22
CA ASP A 244 -45.15 -24.61 -14.79
C ASP A 244 -46.14 -24.96 -13.67
N LYS A 245 -47.19 -24.14 -13.58
CA LYS A 245 -48.42 -24.40 -12.82
C LYS A 245 -49.16 -25.58 -13.44
N LYS A 246 -49.34 -26.68 -12.71
CA LYS A 246 -50.51 -27.59 -12.75
C LYS A 246 -50.54 -28.37 -11.43
N SER A 247 -51.45 -28.02 -10.51
CA SER A 247 -52.79 -28.62 -10.37
C SER A 247 -52.77 -30.00 -9.69
N GLY A 248 -53.17 -30.00 -8.42
CA GLY A 248 -54.02 -31.05 -7.85
C GLY A 248 -53.34 -32.15 -7.03
N ARG A 249 -53.64 -32.13 -5.72
CA ARG A 249 -54.16 -33.23 -4.89
C ARG A 249 -53.41 -33.40 -3.57
N ILE A 250 -54.18 -33.24 -2.50
CA ILE A 250 -53.84 -33.49 -1.10
C ILE A 250 -53.81 -35.00 -0.90
N GLU A 251 -52.72 -35.55 -0.39
CA GLU A 251 -52.74 -36.82 0.35
C GLU A 251 -51.91 -36.66 1.64
N LYS A 252 -52.61 -36.82 2.77
CA LYS A 252 -52.03 -37.05 4.08
C LYS A 252 -51.61 -38.52 4.15
N TYR A 253 -50.37 -38.79 4.49
CA TYR A 253 -50.01 -40.04 5.17
C TYR A 253 -49.08 -39.74 6.35
N ASN A 254 -49.50 -40.22 7.50
CA ASN A 254 -48.80 -40.19 8.77
C ASN A 254 -48.39 -41.63 9.07
N THR A 255 -47.10 -41.93 9.14
CA THR A 255 -46.60 -43.18 9.73
C THR A 255 -45.22 -42.99 10.33
N ASP A 256 -45.16 -43.33 11.60
CA ASP A 256 -44.00 -43.55 12.45
C ASP A 256 -43.05 -44.64 11.93
N LYS A 257 -41.80 -44.54 12.40
CA LYS A 257 -40.74 -45.56 12.56
C LYS A 257 -39.84 -46.00 11.38
N SER A 258 -38.55 -45.89 11.71
CA SER A 258 -37.39 -46.76 11.45
C SER A 258 -36.86 -46.92 10.02
N ASP A 259 -35.63 -46.42 9.87
CA ASP A 259 -34.50 -47.01 9.15
C ASP A 259 -34.77 -47.69 7.80
N PHE A 260 -34.40 -47.00 6.72
CA PHE A 260 -33.68 -47.65 5.62
C PHE A 260 -32.89 -46.62 4.79
N CYS A 261 -31.57 -46.82 4.72
CA CYS A 261 -30.66 -46.12 3.83
C CYS A 261 -31.03 -46.38 2.36
N ILE A 262 -31.15 -45.32 1.57
CA ILE A 262 -30.91 -45.36 0.13
C ILE A 262 -29.81 -44.35 -0.18
N ILE A 263 -28.65 -44.88 -0.58
CA ILE A 263 -27.51 -44.14 -1.09
C ILE A 263 -27.85 -43.71 -2.51
N GLY A 264 -28.01 -42.40 -2.70
CA GLY A 264 -28.20 -41.77 -4.01
C GLY A 264 -27.49 -40.42 -4.02
N ASN A 265 -26.35 -40.39 -4.71
CA ASN A 265 -25.42 -39.27 -4.91
C ASN A 265 -26.01 -37.86 -4.70
N ASN A 266 -25.75 -37.30 -3.52
CA ASN A 266 -25.68 -35.86 -3.25
C ASN A 266 -24.90 -35.67 -1.95
N THR A 267 -23.58 -35.63 -2.03
CA THR A 267 -22.75 -35.19 -0.91
C THR A 267 -22.78 -33.68 -0.82
N TYR A 268 -23.71 -33.19 -0.01
CA TYR A 268 -23.49 -32.00 0.80
C TYR A 268 -22.23 -32.23 1.63
N ILE A 269 -21.20 -31.41 1.40
CA ILE A 269 -20.14 -31.18 2.39
C ILE A 269 -20.50 -29.86 3.06
N ASP A 270 -21.21 -29.95 4.17
CA ASP A 270 -21.07 -28.95 5.23
C ASP A 270 -20.08 -29.52 6.24
N SER A 271 -18.91 -28.91 6.32
CA SER A 271 -18.06 -28.90 7.51
C SER A 271 -16.92 -27.91 7.31
N ASN A 272 -16.97 -26.85 8.12
CA ASN A 272 -15.81 -26.21 8.75
C ASN A 272 -14.47 -26.97 8.60
N CYS A 273 -13.70 -26.66 7.55
CA CYS A 273 -12.24 -26.81 7.51
C CYS A 273 -11.74 -26.33 6.15
N GLY A 274 -11.12 -25.16 6.09
CA GLY A 274 -10.63 -24.59 4.85
C GLY A 274 -9.64 -23.49 5.10
N ASN A 275 -8.55 -23.85 5.77
CA ASN A 275 -7.36 -23.04 5.96
C ASN A 275 -6.83 -22.65 4.57
N THR A 276 -7.14 -21.45 4.08
CA THR A 276 -6.58 -20.92 2.82
C THR A 276 -5.11 -20.59 3.06
N ARG A 277 -4.25 -21.62 3.04
CA ARG A 277 -2.80 -21.44 3.00
C ARG A 277 -2.42 -20.97 1.60
N ILE A 278 -2.22 -19.66 1.48
CA ILE A 278 -1.52 -19.06 0.34
C ILE A 278 -0.04 -19.36 0.53
N TYR A 279 0.51 -20.26 -0.27
CA TYR A 279 1.95 -20.51 -0.33
C TYR A 279 2.60 -19.43 -1.21
N PHE A 280 3.36 -18.52 -0.60
CA PHE A 280 4.31 -17.69 -1.33
C PHE A 280 5.60 -18.49 -1.52
N PHE A 281 5.90 -18.86 -2.76
CA PHE A 281 7.27 -19.22 -3.14
C PHE A 281 8.07 -17.92 -3.21
N ILE A 282 8.86 -17.66 -2.17
CA ILE A 282 9.94 -16.66 -2.22
C ILE A 282 11.11 -17.36 -2.90
N THR A 283 11.30 -17.11 -4.19
CA THR A 283 12.57 -17.42 -4.83
C THR A 283 13.51 -16.25 -4.53
N ILE A 284 14.42 -16.46 -3.59
CA ILE A 284 15.54 -15.56 -3.34
C ILE A 284 16.53 -15.80 -4.50
N TYR A 285 16.76 -14.75 -5.31
CA TYR A 285 17.94 -14.64 -6.16
C TYR A 285 18.85 -13.56 -5.55
#